data_AF-A0A2E1VT35-F1
#
_entry.id   AF-A0A2E1VT35-F1
#
_cell.length_a   1.000
_cell.length_b   1.000
_cell.length_c   1.000
_cell.angle_alpha   90.00
_cell.angle_beta   90.00
_cell.angle_gamma   90.00
#
_symmetry.space_group_name_H-M   'P 1'
#
loop_
_entity.id
_entity.type
_entity.pdbx_description
1 polymer ?
#
loop_
_entity_poly.entity_id
_entity_poly.type
_entity_poly.pdbx_seq_one_letter_code
_entity_poly.pdbx_strand_id
1 'polypeptide(L)'
;MILAVLPIGCAHPVVQEPEPEVFEVERPSGGLATMYFHDPLSCKLSFEEGAEGGVIQDYMIKNAGSDIDFGHYNQGQFTVGIEGGREGVIVDLGSGDDLKERYGFAETVGGGQGFASIRMEEGALVVLADYDEQTVQPLGENTQLFAESRSRNSSAPIGLGHIYVLRLVDRHDPEFSRIVKFKVVEYTPDVSVTLRWVRIHETE
;
A
#
# COMPACT_ATOMS: atom_id res chain seq x y z
N MET A 1 -12.79 84.44 14.64
CA MET A 1 -12.58 83.60 13.45
C MET A 1 -11.72 82.43 13.92
N ILE A 2 -12.31 81.24 14.05
CA ILE A 2 -11.70 80.06 14.69
C ILE A 2 -10.93 79.27 13.61
N LEU A 3 -9.62 79.09 13.78
CA LEU A 3 -8.82 78.18 12.97
C LEU A 3 -8.92 76.77 13.55
N ALA A 4 -9.39 75.81 12.74
CA ALA A 4 -9.42 74.39 13.09
C ALA A 4 -8.03 73.76 12.86
N VAL A 5 -7.57 73.00 13.85
CA VAL A 5 -6.37 72.15 13.78
C VAL A 5 -6.82 70.75 13.37
N LEU A 6 -6.28 70.22 12.26
CA LEU A 6 -6.46 68.83 11.85
C LEU A 6 -5.32 67.97 12.41
N PRO A 7 -5.58 66.76 12.95
CA PRO A 7 -4.53 65.86 13.39
C PRO A 7 -3.97 65.06 12.19
N ILE A 8 -2.64 64.99 12.12
CA ILE A 8 -1.89 64.15 11.19
C ILE A 8 -1.92 62.73 11.74
N GLY A 9 -2.66 61.83 11.08
CA GLY A 9 -2.65 60.40 11.38
C GLY A 9 -1.41 59.74 10.79
N CYS A 10 -0.53 59.22 11.65
CA CYS A 10 0.55 58.31 11.24
C CYS A 10 -0.06 56.94 10.92
N ALA A 11 -0.12 56.58 9.63
CA ALA A 11 -0.47 55.22 9.22
C ALA A 11 0.77 54.34 9.35
N HIS A 12 0.74 53.38 10.27
CA HIS A 12 1.73 52.30 10.30
C HIS A 12 1.38 51.27 9.22
N PRO A 13 2.35 50.81 8.41
CA PRO A 13 2.12 49.74 7.45
C PRO A 13 1.84 48.44 8.21
N VAL A 14 0.69 47.84 7.94
CA VAL A 14 0.35 46.49 8.42
C VAL A 14 1.22 45.53 7.61
N VAL A 15 2.20 44.92 8.26
CA VAL A 15 3.00 43.84 7.68
C VAL A 15 2.09 42.61 7.62
N GLN A 16 1.73 42.20 6.41
CA GLN A 16 0.94 41.00 6.17
C GLN A 16 1.89 39.80 6.30
N GLU A 17 1.75 39.01 7.36
CA GLU A 17 2.50 37.77 7.52
C GLU A 17 2.04 36.78 6.43
N PRO A 18 2.97 36.11 5.72
CA PRO A 18 2.59 35.13 4.71
C PRO A 18 1.86 33.96 5.39
N GLU A 19 0.69 33.61 4.86
CA GLU A 19 -0.03 32.41 5.30
C GLU A 19 0.85 31.17 5.07
N PRO A 20 0.90 30.24 6.04
CA PRO A 20 1.72 29.04 5.88
C PRO A 20 1.22 28.23 4.68
N GLU A 21 2.13 27.91 3.77
CA GLU A 21 1.86 26.91 2.72
C GLU A 21 1.48 25.59 3.39
N VAL A 22 0.21 25.22 3.27
CA VAL A 22 -0.28 23.92 3.70
C VAL A 22 0.15 22.94 2.63
N PHE A 23 1.25 22.24 2.88
CA PHE A 23 1.63 21.07 2.10
C PHE A 23 0.57 19.99 2.33
N GLU A 24 -0.34 19.82 1.38
CA GLU A 24 -1.20 18.64 1.34
C GLU A 24 -0.31 17.43 1.04
N VAL A 25 0.13 16.74 2.10
CA VAL A 25 0.75 15.43 1.95
C VAL A 25 -0.35 14.50 1.46
N GLU A 26 -0.28 14.11 0.19
CA GLU A 26 -1.16 13.10 -0.38
C GLU A 26 -1.06 11.85 0.50
N ARG A 27 -2.16 11.48 1.15
CA ARG A 27 -2.16 10.35 2.06
C ARG A 27 -1.94 9.09 1.22
N PRO A 28 -1.02 8.18 1.60
CA PRO A 28 -0.95 6.88 0.95
C PRO A 28 -2.34 6.23 1.00
N SER A 29 -2.86 5.80 -0.14
CA SER A 29 -4.13 5.07 -0.18
C SER A 29 -3.92 3.72 0.49
N GLY A 30 -4.52 3.55 1.66
CA GLY A 30 -4.27 2.41 2.53
C GLY A 30 -5.37 2.25 3.58
N GLY A 31 -5.40 1.08 4.22
CA GLY A 31 -6.46 0.76 5.17
C GLY A 31 -6.25 -0.53 5.94
N LEU A 32 -7.27 -0.88 6.71
CA LEU A 32 -7.45 -2.18 7.34
C LEU A 32 -8.61 -2.88 6.65
N ALA A 33 -8.44 -4.14 6.28
CA ALA A 33 -9.49 -4.96 5.68
C ALA A 33 -9.44 -6.37 6.23
N THR A 34 -10.60 -6.99 6.45
CA THR A 34 -10.73 -8.39 6.84
C THR A 34 -11.41 -9.16 5.73
N MET A 35 -10.79 -10.27 5.32
CA MET A 35 -11.35 -11.22 4.35
C MET A 35 -11.72 -12.53 5.04
N TYR A 36 -12.69 -13.27 4.47
CA TYR A 36 -13.21 -14.52 5.04
C TYR A 36 -13.17 -15.68 4.04
N PHE A 37 -12.62 -16.83 4.44
CA PHE A 37 -12.26 -17.95 3.56
C PHE A 37 -13.44 -18.59 2.79
N HIS A 38 -14.64 -18.59 3.39
CA HIS A 38 -15.84 -19.24 2.85
C HIS A 38 -16.96 -18.28 2.48
N ASP A 39 -16.70 -16.98 2.52
CA ASP A 39 -17.64 -15.98 2.04
C ASP A 39 -17.21 -15.55 0.63
N PRO A 40 -17.94 -15.94 -0.42
CA PRO A 40 -17.54 -15.67 -1.79
C PRO A 40 -17.53 -14.17 -2.17
N LEU A 41 -18.12 -13.30 -1.36
CA LEU A 41 -18.08 -11.85 -1.55
C LEU A 41 -16.91 -11.22 -0.79
N SER A 42 -16.72 -11.62 0.46
CA SER A 42 -15.70 -11.05 1.33
C SER A 42 -14.37 -11.83 1.36
N CYS A 43 -14.21 -12.91 0.59
CA CYS A 43 -12.92 -13.60 0.43
C CYS A 43 -11.94 -12.84 -0.47
N LYS A 44 -12.37 -11.75 -1.13
CA LYS A 44 -11.58 -10.97 -2.07
C LYS A 44 -11.55 -9.50 -1.68
N LEU A 45 -10.46 -8.81 -2.00
CA LEU A 45 -10.28 -7.39 -1.70
C LEU A 45 -9.84 -6.63 -2.96
N SER A 46 -10.42 -5.45 -3.16
CA SER A 46 -9.94 -4.41 -4.07
C SER A 46 -9.08 -3.43 -3.29
N PHE A 47 -7.80 -3.28 -3.64
CA PHE A 47 -6.93 -2.25 -3.05
C PHE A 47 -7.16 -0.87 -3.66
N GLU A 48 -7.89 -0.77 -4.77
CA GLU A 48 -8.33 0.54 -5.29
C GLU A 48 -9.33 1.19 -4.32
N GLU A 49 -10.35 0.41 -3.94
CA GLU A 49 -11.50 0.92 -3.18
C GLU A 49 -11.41 0.60 -1.69
N GLY A 50 -10.54 -0.34 -1.29
CA GLY A 50 -10.51 -0.87 0.07
C GLY A 50 -11.75 -1.68 0.44
N ALA A 51 -12.49 -2.16 -0.56
CA ALA A 51 -13.77 -2.86 -0.42
C ALA A 51 -13.69 -4.30 -0.95
N GLU A 52 -14.74 -5.08 -0.68
CA GLU A 52 -14.90 -6.44 -1.18
C GLU A 52 -14.73 -6.49 -2.71
N GLY A 53 -13.95 -7.45 -3.19
CA GLY A 53 -13.66 -7.63 -4.61
C GLY A 53 -14.71 -8.47 -5.37
N GLY A 54 -15.75 -8.95 -4.70
CA GLY A 54 -16.79 -9.80 -5.29
C GLY A 54 -18.08 -9.04 -5.60
N VAL A 55 -18.78 -9.43 -6.67
CA VAL A 55 -20.12 -8.93 -7.00
C VAL A 55 -21.06 -10.08 -7.36
N ILE A 56 -22.35 -9.92 -7.03
CA ILE A 56 -23.40 -10.81 -7.55
C ILE A 56 -23.94 -10.19 -8.84
N GLN A 57 -23.77 -10.89 -9.96
CA GLN A 57 -24.31 -10.51 -11.26
C GLN A 57 -24.88 -11.74 -11.96
N ASP A 58 -26.09 -11.64 -12.49
CA ASP A 58 -26.78 -12.73 -13.18
C ASP A 58 -26.89 -14.02 -12.34
N TYR A 59 -27.15 -13.86 -11.03
CA TYR A 59 -27.19 -14.96 -10.05
C TYR A 59 -25.87 -15.73 -9.88
N MET A 60 -24.75 -15.15 -10.33
CA MET A 60 -23.40 -15.71 -10.17
C MET A 60 -22.50 -14.74 -9.40
N ILE A 61 -21.56 -15.29 -8.64
CA ILE A 61 -20.47 -14.50 -8.06
C ILE A 61 -19.42 -14.27 -9.14
N LYS A 62 -19.05 -13.02 -9.36
CA LYS A 62 -17.99 -12.59 -10.26
C LYS A 62 -16.97 -11.73 -9.51
N ASN A 63 -15.78 -11.64 -10.07
CA ASN A 63 -14.78 -10.68 -9.62
C ASN A 63 -15.17 -9.28 -10.12
N ALA A 64 -14.98 -8.29 -9.27
CA ALA A 64 -15.20 -6.88 -9.54
C ALA A 64 -14.09 -6.08 -8.85
N GLY A 65 -13.01 -5.83 -9.58
CA GLY A 65 -11.84 -5.15 -9.03
C GLY A 65 -11.05 -5.98 -8.03
N SER A 66 -11.16 -7.31 -8.10
CA SER A 66 -10.48 -8.23 -7.18
C SER A 66 -8.96 -8.21 -7.40
N ASP A 67 -8.21 -7.77 -6.40
CA ASP A 67 -6.75 -7.73 -6.47
C ASP A 67 -6.11 -8.96 -5.80
N ILE A 68 -6.71 -9.38 -4.68
CA ILE A 68 -6.23 -10.49 -3.86
C ILE A 68 -7.42 -11.32 -3.38
N ASP A 69 -7.18 -12.62 -3.27
CA ASP A 69 -8.09 -13.61 -2.71
C ASP A 69 -7.47 -14.25 -1.46
N PHE A 70 -8.32 -14.55 -0.48
CA PHE A 70 -8.00 -15.34 0.70
C PHE A 70 -8.60 -16.74 0.56
N GLY A 71 -7.75 -17.66 0.10
CA GLY A 71 -7.96 -19.09 0.22
C GLY A 71 -9.04 -19.74 -0.66
N HIS A 72 -9.84 -18.98 -1.38
CA HIS A 72 -10.81 -19.53 -2.32
C HIS A 72 -10.12 -20.32 -3.45
N TYR A 73 -9.02 -19.79 -3.98
CA TYR A 73 -8.25 -20.46 -5.04
C TYR A 73 -7.23 -21.47 -4.47
N ASN A 74 -6.53 -21.10 -3.40
CA ASN A 74 -5.50 -21.92 -2.77
C ASN A 74 -5.61 -21.84 -1.25
N GLN A 75 -6.09 -22.92 -0.62
CA GLN A 75 -6.32 -22.94 0.83
C GLN A 75 -5.07 -22.54 1.64
N GLY A 76 -5.25 -21.66 2.62
CA GLY A 76 -4.17 -21.13 3.48
C GLY A 76 -3.20 -20.17 2.77
N GLN A 77 -3.54 -19.69 1.56
CA GLN A 77 -2.70 -18.80 0.76
C GLN A 77 -3.46 -17.57 0.30
N PHE A 78 -2.70 -16.50 0.05
CA PHE A 78 -3.15 -15.43 -0.81
C PHE A 78 -3.02 -15.83 -2.27
N THR A 79 -3.96 -15.40 -3.11
CA THR A 79 -3.83 -15.52 -4.57
C THR A 79 -4.07 -14.16 -5.23
N VAL A 80 -3.21 -13.76 -6.16
CA VAL A 80 -3.29 -12.51 -6.92
C VAL A 80 -3.38 -12.78 -8.42
N GLY A 81 -3.77 -11.77 -9.22
CA GLY A 81 -4.02 -11.95 -10.66
C GLY A 81 -5.30 -12.76 -10.94
N ILE A 82 -6.32 -12.56 -10.10
CA ILE A 82 -7.59 -13.30 -10.14
C ILE A 82 -8.66 -12.59 -10.98
N GLU A 83 -8.55 -11.29 -11.18
CA GLU A 83 -9.43 -10.50 -12.05
C GLU A 83 -9.15 -10.80 -13.52
N GLY A 84 -10.19 -10.76 -14.36
CA GLY A 84 -10.04 -11.06 -15.78
C GLY A 84 -9.10 -10.09 -16.48
N GLY A 85 -7.95 -10.58 -16.97
CA GLY A 85 -6.95 -9.76 -17.66
C GLY A 85 -5.75 -9.36 -16.79
N ARG A 86 -5.95 -9.33 -15.46
CA ARG A 86 -4.88 -9.03 -14.52
C ARG A 86 -3.89 -10.18 -14.40
N GLU A 87 -2.63 -9.81 -14.29
CA GLU A 87 -1.51 -10.69 -14.00
C GLU A 87 -0.83 -10.19 -12.74
N GLY A 88 -0.40 -11.09 -11.87
CA GLY A 88 0.07 -10.71 -10.54
C GLY A 88 1.26 -11.51 -10.05
N VAL A 89 2.15 -10.82 -9.35
CA VAL A 89 3.21 -11.42 -8.53
C VAL A 89 2.98 -11.01 -7.08
N ILE A 90 3.06 -11.97 -6.16
CA ILE A 90 3.07 -11.72 -4.72
C ILE A 90 4.34 -12.33 -4.12
N VAL A 91 4.99 -11.58 -3.24
CA VAL A 91 6.20 -12.01 -2.53
C VAL A 91 5.99 -11.81 -1.04
N ASP A 92 6.28 -12.87 -0.28
CA ASP A 92 6.39 -12.81 1.17
C ASP A 92 7.80 -12.34 1.53
N LEU A 93 7.90 -11.19 2.19
CA LEU A 93 9.18 -10.64 2.65
C LEU A 93 9.59 -11.21 4.02
N GLY A 94 8.70 -11.95 4.68
CA GLY A 94 8.86 -12.44 6.05
C GLY A 94 8.28 -11.48 7.09
N SER A 95 8.63 -11.71 8.35
CA SER A 95 8.30 -10.83 9.46
C SER A 95 9.11 -9.53 9.44
N GLY A 96 8.76 -8.58 10.32
CA GLY A 96 9.57 -7.37 10.53
C GLY A 96 10.99 -7.69 10.98
N ASP A 97 11.17 -8.72 11.81
CA ASP A 97 12.48 -9.16 12.29
C ASP A 97 13.31 -9.79 11.16
N ASP A 98 12.69 -10.59 10.29
CA ASP A 98 13.37 -11.16 9.12
C ASP A 98 13.85 -10.06 8.17
N LEU A 99 13.04 -9.01 7.97
CA LEU A 99 13.39 -7.87 7.13
C LEU A 99 14.54 -7.08 7.76
N LYS A 100 14.47 -6.83 9.07
CA LYS A 100 15.53 -6.16 9.84
C LYS A 100 16.85 -6.92 9.75
N GLU A 101 16.84 -8.24 9.94
CA GLU A 101 18.05 -9.07 9.85
C GLU A 101 18.64 -9.06 8.44
N ARG A 102 17.79 -9.17 7.41
CA ARG A 102 18.23 -9.20 6.00
C ARG A 102 18.82 -7.88 5.53
N TYR A 103 18.27 -6.76 5.99
CA TYR A 103 18.59 -5.42 5.48
C TYR A 103 19.38 -4.55 6.46
N GLY A 104 19.56 -4.98 7.72
CA GLY A 104 20.47 -4.37 8.68
C GLY A 104 20.00 -3.06 9.32
N PHE A 105 18.78 -2.59 9.04
CA PHE A 105 18.25 -1.37 9.64
C PHE A 105 17.85 -1.55 11.11
N ALA A 106 17.73 -0.44 11.85
CA ALA A 106 17.21 -0.46 13.21
C ALA A 106 15.68 -0.34 13.24
N GLU A 107 15.04 -1.16 14.08
CA GLU A 107 13.62 -0.99 14.42
C GLU A 107 13.52 -0.03 15.60
N THR A 108 12.80 1.07 15.42
CA THR A 108 12.68 2.13 16.43
C THR A 108 11.32 2.15 17.13
N VAL A 109 10.25 1.72 16.44
CA VAL A 109 8.89 1.69 17.00
C VAL A 109 8.13 0.43 16.58
N GLY A 110 8.07 -0.56 17.48
CA GLY A 110 7.07 -1.63 17.44
C GLY A 110 7.12 -2.60 16.25
N GLY A 111 8.29 -2.79 15.60
CA GLY A 111 8.43 -3.75 14.50
C GLY A 111 7.67 -3.35 13.23
N GLY A 112 7.46 -2.05 13.06
CA GLY A 112 6.73 -1.45 11.94
C GLY A 112 7.63 -0.66 10.98
N GLN A 113 8.89 -0.42 11.33
CA GLN A 113 9.79 0.44 10.56
C GLN A 113 10.08 -0.18 9.19
N GLY A 114 10.35 -1.49 9.15
CA GLY A 114 10.53 -2.22 7.90
C GLY A 114 9.35 -2.05 6.95
N PHE A 115 8.14 -2.35 7.42
CA PHE A 115 6.91 -2.15 6.65
C PHE A 115 6.72 -0.70 6.19
N ALA A 116 6.92 0.27 7.09
CA ALA A 116 6.71 1.68 6.78
C ALA A 116 7.67 2.18 5.70
N SER A 117 8.93 1.73 5.73
CA SER A 117 10.00 2.22 4.86
C SER A 117 9.91 1.77 3.41
N ILE A 118 9.24 0.64 3.13
CA ILE A 118 9.14 0.09 1.76
C ILE A 118 8.42 1.08 0.85
N ARG A 119 9.06 1.52 -0.23
CA ARG A 119 8.48 2.48 -1.19
C ARG A 119 9.16 2.36 -2.54
N MET A 120 8.66 3.09 -3.53
CA MET A 120 9.27 3.19 -4.86
C MET A 120 10.26 4.35 -4.92
N GLU A 121 11.47 4.10 -5.40
CA GLU A 121 12.46 5.13 -5.77
C GLU A 121 13.15 4.72 -7.07
N GLU A 122 13.22 5.65 -8.03
CA GLU A 122 13.88 5.45 -9.33
C GLU A 122 13.43 4.17 -10.08
N GLY A 123 12.15 3.81 -9.96
CA GLY A 123 11.56 2.63 -10.60
C GLY A 123 11.87 1.28 -9.92
N ALA A 124 12.45 1.29 -8.71
CA ALA A 124 12.70 0.11 -7.91
C ALA A 124 12.07 0.24 -6.52
N LEU A 125 11.67 -0.89 -5.94
CA LEU A 125 11.29 -0.90 -4.54
C LEU A 125 12.54 -0.86 -3.67
N VAL A 126 12.52 0.05 -2.71
CA VAL A 126 13.57 0.24 -1.73
C VAL A 126 13.05 0.02 -0.33
N VAL A 127 13.96 -0.28 0.60
CA VAL A 127 13.70 -0.43 2.04
C VAL A 127 14.78 0.36 2.79
N LEU A 128 14.51 0.70 4.04
CA LEU A 128 15.48 1.39 4.89
C LEU A 128 16.80 0.61 4.97
N ALA A 129 17.90 1.33 4.88
CA ALA A 129 19.24 0.83 5.18
C ALA A 129 19.69 1.35 6.55
N ASP A 130 19.59 2.65 6.78
CA ASP A 130 19.91 3.29 8.05
C ASP A 130 18.78 4.24 8.48
N TYR A 131 18.36 4.13 9.75
CA TYR A 131 17.30 4.97 10.29
C TYR A 131 17.77 6.40 10.63
N ASP A 132 18.97 6.55 11.16
CA ASP A 132 19.48 7.85 11.60
C ASP A 132 19.86 8.71 10.39
N GLU A 133 20.46 8.09 9.37
CA GLU A 133 20.83 8.75 8.12
C GLU A 133 19.67 8.80 7.10
N GLN A 134 18.57 8.11 7.37
CA GLN A 134 17.40 7.97 6.47
C GLN A 134 17.79 7.46 5.07
N THR A 135 18.82 6.63 4.99
CA THR A 135 19.28 6.04 3.72
C THR A 135 18.48 4.79 3.40
N VAL A 136 18.38 4.50 2.10
CA VAL A 136 17.67 3.32 1.59
C VAL A 136 18.54 2.47 0.69
N GLN A 137 18.09 1.24 0.49
CA GLN A 137 18.70 0.28 -0.39
C GLN A 137 17.63 -0.49 -1.17
N PRO A 138 17.95 -1.04 -2.35
CA PRO A 138 17.02 -1.82 -3.13
C PRO A 138 16.56 -3.09 -2.38
N LEU A 139 15.28 -3.44 -2.52
CA LEU A 139 14.81 -4.78 -2.16
C LEU A 139 15.45 -5.84 -3.06
N GLY A 140 15.94 -6.93 -2.48
CA GLY A 140 16.46 -8.09 -3.21
C GLY A 140 15.38 -8.77 -4.07
N GLU A 141 14.12 -8.60 -3.72
CA GLU A 141 12.95 -9.18 -4.39
C GLU A 141 12.51 -8.40 -5.64
N ASN A 142 13.16 -7.27 -5.98
CA ASN A 142 12.83 -6.46 -7.15
C ASN A 142 12.80 -7.30 -8.45
N THR A 143 13.82 -8.13 -8.68
CA THR A 143 13.87 -8.97 -9.88
C THR A 143 12.66 -9.90 -9.98
N GLN A 144 12.16 -10.43 -8.86
CA GLN A 144 10.99 -11.29 -8.86
C GLN A 144 9.70 -10.51 -9.10
N LEU A 145 9.55 -9.33 -8.49
CA LEU A 145 8.35 -8.50 -8.61
C LEU A 145 8.17 -7.88 -10.01
N PHE A 146 9.28 -7.51 -10.65
CA PHE A 146 9.28 -6.82 -11.94
C PHE A 146 9.72 -7.69 -13.13
N ALA A 147 10.00 -8.98 -12.91
CA ALA A 147 10.14 -9.91 -14.01
C ALA A 147 8.88 -9.89 -14.88
N GLU A 148 9.04 -10.01 -16.20
CA GLU A 148 7.92 -10.20 -17.12
C GLU A 148 7.05 -11.37 -16.61
N SER A 149 5.78 -11.07 -16.30
CA SER A 149 4.86 -12.03 -15.70
C SER A 149 4.70 -13.24 -16.61
N ARG A 150 5.33 -14.37 -16.23
CA ARG A 150 5.16 -15.65 -16.94
C ARG A 150 3.94 -16.43 -16.44
N SER A 151 3.39 -16.08 -15.28
CA SER A 151 2.18 -16.71 -14.72
C SER A 151 1.05 -15.70 -14.61
N ARG A 152 -0.16 -16.12 -14.98
CA ARG A 152 -1.37 -15.29 -14.88
C ARG A 152 -1.75 -15.01 -13.43
N ASN A 153 -1.46 -15.95 -12.54
CA ASN A 153 -1.70 -15.86 -11.11
C ASN A 153 -0.44 -16.22 -10.32
N SER A 154 -0.38 -15.71 -9.09
CA SER A 154 0.68 -16.03 -8.13
C SER A 154 0.06 -16.21 -6.75
N SER A 155 0.73 -16.96 -5.89
CA SER A 155 0.23 -17.29 -4.55
C SER A 155 1.34 -17.31 -3.53
N ALA A 156 1.01 -16.94 -2.29
CA ALA A 156 1.94 -16.94 -1.17
C ALA A 156 1.25 -17.49 0.10
N PRO A 157 1.94 -18.30 0.92
CA PRO A 157 1.41 -18.77 2.18
C PRO A 157 1.17 -17.61 3.14
N ILE A 158 0.13 -17.73 3.97
CA ILE A 158 -0.24 -16.69 4.94
C ILE A 158 0.53 -16.91 6.25
N GLY A 159 1.27 -15.88 6.66
CA GLY A 159 2.00 -15.81 7.92
C GLY A 159 1.52 -14.62 8.76
N LEU A 160 1.17 -14.86 10.02
CA LEU A 160 0.80 -13.78 10.94
C LEU A 160 2.01 -12.85 11.17
N GLY A 161 1.82 -11.54 11.02
CA GLY A 161 2.89 -10.55 11.16
C GLY A 161 3.81 -10.44 9.96
N HIS A 162 3.65 -11.29 8.93
CA HIS A 162 4.44 -11.22 7.71
C HIS A 162 4.04 -10.00 6.86
N ILE A 163 5.03 -9.50 6.13
CA ILE A 163 4.91 -8.39 5.19
C ILE A 163 4.96 -8.96 3.78
N TYR A 164 4.01 -8.54 2.96
CA TYR A 164 3.90 -8.94 1.58
C TYR A 164 4.01 -7.72 0.68
N VAL A 165 4.55 -7.93 -0.51
CA VAL A 165 4.43 -6.99 -1.62
C VAL A 165 3.83 -7.74 -2.80
N LEU A 166 2.86 -7.11 -3.43
CA LEU A 166 2.33 -7.56 -4.71
C LEU A 166 2.45 -6.48 -5.78
N ARG A 167 2.55 -6.94 -7.01
CA ARG A 167 2.45 -6.13 -8.22
C ARG A 167 1.40 -6.75 -9.13
N LEU A 168 0.47 -5.93 -9.61
CA LEU A 168 -0.54 -6.27 -10.60
C LEU A 168 -0.33 -5.42 -11.84
N VAL A 169 -0.48 -6.06 -13.00
CA VAL A 169 -0.59 -5.41 -14.32
C VAL A 169 -1.81 -5.98 -15.04
N ASP A 170 -2.29 -5.28 -16.07
CA ASP A 170 -3.38 -5.79 -16.91
C ASP A 170 -2.91 -5.96 -18.35
N ARG A 171 -3.11 -7.15 -18.93
CA ARG A 171 -2.72 -7.42 -20.31
C ARG A 171 -3.64 -6.75 -21.35
N HIS A 172 -4.83 -6.35 -20.94
CA HIS A 172 -5.82 -5.66 -21.76
C HIS A 172 -5.78 -4.13 -21.55
N ASP A 173 -5.16 -3.68 -20.46
CA ASP A 173 -4.93 -2.27 -20.14
C ASP A 173 -3.47 -2.04 -19.70
N PRO A 174 -2.57 -1.67 -20.65
CA PRO A 174 -1.16 -1.44 -20.35
C PRO A 174 -0.88 -0.28 -19.38
N GLU A 175 -1.85 0.62 -19.17
CA GLU A 175 -1.73 1.73 -18.22
C GLU A 175 -2.03 1.25 -16.78
N PHE A 176 -2.69 0.11 -16.62
CA PHE A 176 -2.95 -0.47 -15.33
C PHE A 176 -1.67 -1.04 -14.70
N SER A 177 -1.24 -0.41 -13.61
CA SER A 177 -0.23 -0.92 -12.70
C SER A 177 -0.66 -0.65 -11.27
N ARG A 178 -0.55 -1.66 -10.41
CA ARG A 178 -0.82 -1.52 -8.98
C ARG A 178 0.19 -2.26 -8.15
N ILE A 179 0.85 -1.54 -7.25
CA ILE A 179 1.80 -2.10 -6.29
C ILE A 179 1.26 -1.85 -4.89
N VAL A 180 1.23 -2.90 -4.08
CA VAL A 180 0.68 -2.84 -2.73
C VAL A 180 1.64 -3.56 -1.80
N LYS A 181 1.92 -2.93 -0.66
CA LYS A 181 2.48 -3.61 0.50
C LYS A 181 1.40 -3.84 1.54
N PHE A 182 1.43 -4.98 2.20
CA PHE A 182 0.51 -5.23 3.30
C PHE A 182 1.14 -6.13 4.37
N LYS A 183 0.64 -5.99 5.60
CA LYS A 183 1.02 -6.81 6.74
C LYS A 183 -0.21 -7.55 7.26
N VAL A 184 -0.05 -8.85 7.52
CA VAL A 184 -1.08 -9.64 8.19
C VAL A 184 -1.09 -9.28 9.67
N VAL A 185 -2.19 -8.69 10.15
CA VAL A 185 -2.33 -8.26 11.55
C VAL A 185 -3.11 -9.26 12.39
N GLU A 186 -4.02 -10.01 11.77
CA GLU A 186 -4.73 -11.13 12.39
C GLU A 186 -4.91 -12.25 11.37
N TYR A 187 -4.82 -13.49 11.81
CA TYR A 187 -5.05 -14.64 10.96
C TYR A 187 -5.62 -15.81 11.76
N THR A 188 -6.82 -16.23 11.40
CA THR A 188 -7.43 -17.48 11.87
C THR A 188 -7.55 -18.40 10.65
N PRO A 189 -6.75 -19.49 10.58
CA PRO A 189 -6.75 -20.40 9.45
C PRO A 189 -8.17 -20.86 9.08
N ASP A 190 -8.46 -20.87 7.78
CA ASP A 190 -9.75 -21.26 7.20
C ASP A 190 -10.98 -20.46 7.68
N VAL A 191 -10.76 -19.33 8.38
CA VAL A 191 -11.84 -18.47 8.89
C VAL A 191 -11.69 -17.05 8.37
N SER A 192 -10.64 -16.34 8.79
CA SER A 192 -10.46 -14.93 8.45
C SER A 192 -8.99 -14.51 8.43
N VAL A 193 -8.71 -13.45 7.68
CA VAL A 193 -7.42 -12.76 7.69
C VAL A 193 -7.66 -11.26 7.65
N THR A 194 -6.97 -10.52 8.54
CA THR A 194 -7.01 -9.06 8.58
C THR A 194 -5.67 -8.50 8.12
N LEU A 195 -5.72 -7.58 7.16
CA LEU A 195 -4.55 -6.96 6.55
C LEU A 195 -4.52 -5.47 6.86
N ARG A 196 -3.34 -4.94 7.22
CA ARG A 196 -3.03 -3.51 7.08
C ARG A 196 -2.30 -3.33 5.76
N TRP A 197 -2.83 -2.54 4.85
CA TRP A 197 -2.30 -2.39 3.49
C TRP A 197 -2.08 -0.93 3.11
N VAL A 198 -1.15 -0.71 2.19
CA VAL A 198 -0.80 0.60 1.64
C VAL A 198 -0.44 0.40 0.17
N ARG A 199 -1.06 1.16 -0.73
CA ARG A 199 -0.62 1.29 -2.12
C ARG A 199 0.69 2.06 -2.17
N ILE A 200 1.60 1.56 -2.99
CA ILE A 200 2.87 2.22 -3.28
C ILE A 200 2.69 2.89 -4.63
N HIS A 201 2.78 4.22 -4.63
CA HIS A 201 2.78 5.04 -5.83
C HIS A 201 4.23 5.26 -6.30
N GLU A 202 4.40 5.48 -7.59
CA GLU A 202 5.65 6.02 -8.11
C GLU A 202 5.76 7.48 -7.64
N THR A 203 6.89 7.82 -7.03
CA THR A 203 7.21 9.21 -6.71
C THR A 203 7.80 9.82 -7.98
N GLU A 204 7.13 10.85 -8.54
CA GLU A 204 7.63 11.63 -9.68
C GLU A 204 8.89 12.44 -9.34
#